data_AF-A0A179S1X2-F1
#
_entry.id   AF-A0A179S1X2-F1
#
_cell.length_a   1.000
_cell.length_b   1.000
_cell.length_c   1.000
_cell.angle_alpha   90.00
_cell.angle_beta   90.00
_cell.angle_gamma   90.00
#
_symmetry.space_group_name_H-M   'P 1'
#
loop_
_entity.id
_entity.type
_entity.pdbx_description
1 polymer ?
#
loop_
_entity_poly.entity_id
_entity_poly.type
_entity_poly.pdbx_seq_one_letter_code
_entity_poly.pdbx_strand_id
1 'polypeptide(L)' 'MNAPLRNTDHIAHGSTEMLRECAAECLNMVSFYAALATDYAAIPDDAGLNYATRQAVAAMRQAVGILAMLPAAKEDDR' A
#
# COMPACT_ATOMS: atom_id res chain seq x y z
N MET A 1 9.32 10.55 -6.57
CA MET A 1 9.69 9.48 -5.63
C MET A 1 10.40 8.39 -6.45
N ASN A 2 11.71 8.16 -6.26
CA ASN A 2 12.47 7.13 -6.98
C ASN A 2 12.81 6.00 -6.01
N ALA A 3 11.82 5.16 -5.70
CA ALA A 3 12.09 3.91 -4.99
C ALA A 3 12.72 2.91 -5.98
N PRO A 4 13.71 2.09 -5.56
CA PRO A 4 14.22 1.03 -6.40
C PRO A 4 13.09 0.09 -6.83
N LEU A 5 13.11 -0.33 -8.10
CA LEU A 5 12.17 -1.34 -8.62
C LEU A 5 12.35 -2.63 -7.82
N ARG A 6 11.28 -3.08 -7.16
CA ARG A 6 11.25 -4.35 -6.43
C ARG A 6 11.09 -5.46 -7.47
N ASN A 7 12.01 -6.43 -7.49
CA ASN A 7 11.90 -7.61 -8.36
C ASN A 7 11.08 -8.67 -7.62
N THR A 8 9.92 -9.05 -8.17
CA THR A 8 9.00 -10.00 -7.55
C THR A 8 8.83 -11.30 -8.34
N ASP A 9 9.55 -11.47 -9.46
CA ASP A 9 9.34 -12.58 -10.41
C ASP A 9 9.65 -13.97 -9.83
N HIS A 10 10.41 -14.00 -8.73
CA HIS A 10 10.85 -15.22 -8.06
C HIS A 10 10.01 -15.57 -6.83
N ILE A 11 9.02 -14.75 -6.49
CA ILE A 11 8.26 -14.89 -5.24
C ILE A 11 7.13 -15.91 -5.45
N ALA A 12 7.15 -16.97 -4.65
CA ALA A 12 6.11 -17.99 -4.68
C ALA A 12 4.75 -17.43 -4.24
N HIS A 13 3.69 -17.79 -4.97
CA HIS A 13 2.34 -17.36 -4.64
C HIS A 13 1.91 -17.89 -3.26
N GLY A 14 1.29 -17.03 -2.45
CA GLY A 14 0.84 -17.37 -1.10
C GLY A 14 1.93 -17.38 -0.03
N SER A 15 3.20 -17.20 -0.40
CA SER A 15 4.31 -17.12 0.56
C SER A 15 4.20 -15.88 1.45
N THR A 16 4.84 -15.95 2.62
CA THR A 16 4.99 -14.79 3.50
C THR A 16 5.67 -13.61 2.77
N GLU A 17 6.58 -13.89 1.83
CA GLU A 17 7.24 -12.86 1.03
C GLU A 17 6.27 -12.15 0.07
N MET A 18 5.39 -12.89 -0.59
CA MET A 18 4.33 -12.30 -1.43
C MET A 18 3.45 -11.35 -0.62
N LEU A 19 3.01 -11.76 0.58
CA LEU A 19 2.18 -10.92 1.44
C LEU A 19 2.87 -9.61 1.83
N ARG A 20 4.20 -9.64 2.07
CA ARG A 20 4.97 -8.41 2.33
C ARG A 20 5.02 -7.49 1.12
N GLU A 21 5.20 -8.05 -0.07
CA GLU A 21 5.22 -7.26 -1.31
C GLU A 21 3.85 -6.64 -1.62
N CYS A 22 2.76 -7.41 -1.47
CA CYS A 22 1.41 -6.86 -1.62
C CYS A 22 1.13 -5.74 -0.61
N ALA A 23 1.54 -5.90 0.65
CA ALA A 23 1.41 -4.84 1.65
C ALA A 23 2.23 -3.60 1.27
N ALA A 24 3.46 -3.78 0.77
CA ALA A 24 4.33 -2.70 0.31
C ALA A 24 3.72 -1.94 -0.88
N GLU A 25 3.08 -2.65 -1.82
CA GLU A 25 2.35 -2.03 -2.94
C GLU A 25 1.20 -1.15 -2.45
N CYS A 26 0.36 -1.65 -1.53
CA CYS A 26 -0.70 -0.85 -0.92
C CYS A 26 -0.14 0.38 -0.19
N LEU A 27 0.98 0.24 0.54
CA LEU A 27 1.62 1.38 1.22
C LEU A 27 2.22 2.40 0.24
N ASN A 28 2.71 1.97 -0.92
CA ASN A 28 3.11 2.88 -1.99
C ASN A 28 1.91 3.68 -2.52
N MET A 29 0.74 3.05 -2.67
CA MET A 29 -0.49 3.75 -3.03
C MET A 29 -0.91 4.77 -1.97
N VAL A 30 -0.79 4.44 -0.67
CA VAL A 30 -1.01 5.40 0.42
C VAL A 30 -0.10 6.61 0.24
N SER A 31 1.20 6.39 0.03
CA SER A 31 2.16 7.47 -0.14
C SER A 31 1.84 8.35 -1.35
N PHE A 32 1.40 7.75 -2.46
CA PHE A 32 0.99 8.46 -3.66
C PHE A 32 -0.24 9.34 -3.42
N TYR A 33 -1.31 8.78 -2.86
CA TYR A 33 -2.55 9.53 -2.62
C TYR A 33 -2.40 10.57 -1.51
N ALA A 34 -1.58 10.31 -0.50
CA ALA A 34 -1.26 11.32 0.52
C ALA A 34 -0.52 12.51 -0.08
N ALA A 35 0.45 12.28 -0.96
CA ALA A 35 1.12 13.36 -1.69
C ALA A 35 0.14 14.14 -2.58
N LEU A 36 -0.74 13.43 -3.30
CA LEU A 36 -1.76 14.08 -4.12
C LEU A 36 -2.74 14.93 -3.30
N ALA A 37 -3.14 14.46 -2.11
CA ALA A 37 -3.95 15.22 -1.18
C ALA A 37 -3.25 16.51 -0.73
N THR A 38 -1.93 16.46 -0.46
CA THR A 38 -1.16 17.66 -0.11
C THR A 38 -1.07 18.65 -1.28
N ASP A 39 -0.97 18.17 -2.51
CA ASP A 39 -0.97 19.02 -3.70
C ASP A 39 -2.34 19.71 -3.88
N TYR A 40 -3.45 18.98 -3.71
CA TYR A 40 -4.80 19.55 -3.79
C TYR A 40 -5.08 20.61 -2.71
N ALA A 41 -4.57 20.40 -1.49
CA ALA A 41 -4.65 21.39 -0.42
C ALA A 41 -3.89 22.69 -0.77
N ALA A 42 -2.86 22.63 -1.62
CA ALA A 42 -2.11 23.79 -2.06
C ALA A 42 -2.81 24.59 -3.17
N ILE A 43 -3.76 23.99 -3.89
CA ILE A 43 -4.52 24.62 -5.00
C ILE A 43 -6.02 24.80 -4.71
N PRO A 44 -6.38 25.09 -3.45
CA PRO A 44 -7.75 25.05 -2.91
C PRO A 44 -8.77 24.09 -3.57
N ASP A 45 -8.35 22.89 -3.96
CA ASP A 45 -9.23 21.89 -4.54
C ASP A 45 -9.75 20.92 -3.46
N ASP A 46 -10.85 21.32 -2.80
CA ASP A 46 -11.46 20.54 -1.72
C ASP A 46 -12.01 19.18 -2.20
N ALA A 47 -12.46 19.10 -3.45
CA ALA A 47 -12.99 17.87 -4.02
C ALA A 47 -11.85 16.85 -4.25
N GLY A 48 -10.75 17.32 -4.85
CA GLY A 48 -9.52 16.53 -5.01
C GLY A 48 -8.95 16.09 -3.68
N LEU A 49 -8.86 17.01 -2.69
CA LEU A 49 -8.37 16.73 -1.34
C LEU A 49 -9.17 15.61 -0.66
N ASN A 50 -10.50 15.71 -0.67
CA ASN A 50 -11.37 14.71 -0.08
C ASN A 50 -11.22 13.34 -0.78
N TYR A 51 -11.23 13.34 -2.12
CA TYR A 51 -11.07 12.12 -2.90
C TYR A 51 -9.73 11.42 -2.61
N ALA A 52 -8.62 12.14 -2.74
CA ALA A 52 -7.29 11.59 -2.54
C ALA A 52 -7.11 11.06 -1.11
N THR A 53 -7.60 11.79 -0.11
CA THR A 53 -7.56 11.35 1.29
C THR A 53 -8.33 10.03 1.49
N ARG A 54 -9.52 9.89 0.90
CA ARG A 54 -10.31 8.65 0.99
C ARG A 54 -9.61 7.47 0.34
N GLN A 55 -8.94 7.69 -0.80
CA GLN A 55 -8.16 6.64 -1.46
C GLN A 55 -6.94 6.22 -0.65
N ALA A 56 -6.22 7.17 -0.05
CA ALA A 56 -5.12 6.87 0.88
C ALA A 56 -5.61 6.00 2.05
N VAL A 57 -6.78 6.31 2.63
CA VAL A 57 -7.37 5.50 3.70
C VAL A 57 -7.76 4.10 3.22
N ALA A 58 -8.34 3.97 2.02
CA ALA A 58 -8.71 2.68 1.46
C ALA A 58 -7.47 1.78 1.25
N ALA A 59 -6.41 2.33 0.66
CA ALA A 59 -5.14 1.62 0.47
C ALA A 59 -4.50 1.23 1.82
N MET A 60 -4.55 2.11 2.83
CA MET A 60 -4.04 1.80 4.17
C MET A 60 -4.81 0.65 4.82
N ARG A 61 -6.15 0.63 4.68
CA ARG A 61 -6.97 -0.48 5.19
C ARG A 61 -6.63 -1.80 4.52
N GLN A 62 -6.38 -1.79 3.22
CA GLN A 62 -5.93 -2.98 2.49
C GLN A 62 -4.56 -3.47 2.99
N ALA A 63 -3.59 -2.56 3.13
CA ALA A 63 -2.27 -2.89 3.67
C ALA A 63 -2.37 -3.54 5.07
N VAL A 64 -3.17 -2.95 5.96
CA VAL A 64 -3.41 -3.49 7.32
C VAL A 64 -4.04 -4.89 7.25
N GLY A 65 -5.01 -5.11 6.37
CA GLY A 65 -5.64 -6.42 6.17
C GLY A 65 -4.64 -7.48 5.71
N ILE A 66 -3.77 -7.15 4.75
CA ILE A 66 -2.73 -8.07 4.25
C ILE A 66 -1.70 -8.37 5.36
N LEU A 67 -1.26 -7.35 6.09
CA LEU A 67 -0.31 -7.54 7.19
C LEU A 67 -0.88 -8.42 8.31
N ALA A 68 -2.19 -8.39 8.52
CA ALA A 68 -2.86 -9.26 9.49
C ALA A 68 -2.83 -10.75 9.10
N MET A 69 -2.59 -11.08 7.82
CA MET A 69 -2.45 -12.47 7.35
C MET A 69 -1.06 -13.05 7.61
N LEU A 70 -0.04 -12.20 7.82
CA LEU A 70 1.35 -12.63 7.98
C LEU A 70 1.60 -13.64 9.12
N PRO A 71 0.96 -13.54 10.31
CA PRO A 71 1.16 -14.53 11.37
C PRO A 71 0.78 -15.94 10.94
N ALA A 72 -0.40 -16.11 10.32
CA ALA A 72 -0.87 -17.42 9.86
C ALA A 72 0.02 -17.99 8.74
N ALA A 73 0.39 -17.17 7.76
CA ALA A 73 1.28 -17.61 6.67
C ALA A 73 2.66 -18.09 7.18
N LYS A 74 3.18 -17.48 8.26
CA LYS A 74 4.44 -17.91 8.88
C LYS A 74 4.35 -19.22 9.64
N GLU A 75 3.16 -19.58 10.10
CA GLU A 75 2.90 -20.88 10.75
C GLU A 75 2.87 -22.00 9.70
N ASP A 76 2.30 -21.73 8.52
CA ASP A 76 2.26 -22.67 7.39
C ASP A 76 3.63 -22.85 6.70
N ASP A 77 4.48 -21.83 6.72
CA ASP A 77 5.85 -21.88 6.15
C ASP A 77 6.86 -22.68 7.04
N ARG A 78 6.45 -23.18 8.21
CA ARG A 78 7.32 -23.81 9.23
C ARG A 78 7.36 -25.33 9.16
#